data_AF-A0A1A8LCF0-F1
#
_entry.id   AF-A0A1A8LCF0-F1
#
_cell.length_a   1.000
_cell.length_b   1.000
_cell.length_c   1.000
_cell.angle_alpha   90.00
_cell.angle_beta   90.00
_cell.angle_gamma   90.00
#
_symmetry.space_group_name_H-M   'P 1'
#
loop_
_entity.id
_entity.type
_entity.pdbx_description
1 polymer ?
#
loop_
_entity_poly.entity_id
_entity_poly.type
_entity_poly.pdbx_seq_one_letter_code
_entity_poly.pdbx_strand_id
1 'polypeptide(L)'
;MPCWIQSYDRKFLVVKNTECIFEDRNLGERKQHDSTFRIQAYRNTELQQQTKAVMLYSVDQDEKVMVVCCRTDTEVCPEAMNLADLQNIKDSGHKAMFFMTNLKNDTYMFESTLHKGKFLSFEPNQDSCLHKLILHPYEVDDTDHTINMIVSKEK
;
A
#
# COMPACT_ATOMS: atom_id res chain seq x y z
N MET A 1 -0.98 13.20 -6.10
CA MET A 1 -2.46 13.33 -6.07
C MET A 1 -2.96 12.42 -4.96
N PRO A 2 -3.97 12.84 -4.18
CA PRO A 2 -4.60 11.97 -3.19
C PRO A 2 -5.44 10.87 -3.86
N CYS A 3 -5.54 9.73 -3.21
CA CYS A 3 -6.22 8.53 -3.67
C CYS A 3 -6.70 7.68 -2.51
N TRP A 4 -7.64 6.78 -2.80
CA TRP A 4 -8.05 5.70 -1.91
C TRP A 4 -7.47 4.39 -2.43
N ILE A 5 -6.97 3.58 -1.50
CA ILE A 5 -6.52 2.22 -1.76
C ILE A 5 -7.55 1.29 -1.13
N GLN A 6 -8.05 0.33 -1.89
CA GLN A 6 -9.04 -0.63 -1.43
C GLN A 6 -8.59 -2.05 -1.70
N SER A 7 -9.00 -2.96 -0.82
CA SER A 7 -8.94 -4.40 -1.07
C SER A 7 -9.90 -4.78 -2.22
N TYR A 8 -9.78 -6.02 -2.71
CA TYR A 8 -10.66 -6.53 -3.75
C TYR A 8 -12.16 -6.51 -3.35
N ASP A 9 -12.45 -6.77 -2.08
CA ASP A 9 -13.80 -6.70 -1.49
C ASP A 9 -14.23 -5.27 -1.09
N ARG A 10 -13.54 -4.24 -1.60
CA ARG A 10 -13.89 -2.80 -1.50
C ARG A 10 -13.75 -2.17 -0.12
N LYS A 11 -13.11 -2.82 0.84
CA LYS A 11 -12.72 -2.18 2.11
C LYS A 11 -11.61 -1.16 1.86
N PHE A 12 -11.60 -0.07 2.61
CA PHE A 12 -10.64 1.02 2.47
C PHE A 12 -9.42 0.76 3.35
N LEU A 13 -8.23 0.95 2.79
CA LEU A 13 -7.00 0.99 3.56
C LEU A 13 -7.03 2.19 4.51
N VAL A 14 -6.65 1.97 5.75
CA VAL A 14 -6.63 2.96 6.82
C VAL A 14 -5.36 2.81 7.65
N VAL A 15 -4.73 3.93 7.99
CA VAL A 15 -3.65 3.99 8.99
C VAL A 15 -4.25 4.19 10.39
N LYS A 16 -4.13 3.19 11.27
CA LYS A 16 -4.57 3.30 12.67
C LYS A 16 -3.39 3.08 13.60
N ASN A 17 -3.01 4.11 14.35
CA ASN A 17 -1.92 4.06 15.33
C ASN A 17 -0.63 3.44 14.74
N THR A 18 -0.40 2.16 15.01
CA THR A 18 0.78 1.38 14.63
C THR A 18 0.53 0.32 13.56
N GLU A 19 -0.66 0.33 12.95
CA GLU A 19 -1.11 -0.70 12.00
C GLU A 19 -1.75 -0.09 10.75
N CYS A 20 -1.68 -0.85 9.66
CA CYS A 20 -2.43 -0.60 8.44
C CYS A 20 -3.50 -1.69 8.30
N ILE A 21 -4.75 -1.28 8.17
CA ILE A 21 -5.88 -2.21 8.07
C ILE A 21 -6.81 -1.83 6.92
N PHE A 22 -7.55 -2.78 6.40
CA PHE A 22 -8.68 -2.53 5.53
C PHE A 22 -9.97 -2.61 6.32
N GLU A 23 -10.85 -1.62 6.17
CA GLU A 23 -12.16 -1.64 6.82
C GLU A 23 -13.26 -1.02 5.96
N ASP A 24 -14.51 -1.35 6.28
CA ASP A 24 -15.67 -0.73 5.65
C ASP A 24 -15.77 0.74 6.06
N ARG A 25 -15.91 1.64 5.08
CA ARG A 25 -16.04 3.09 5.28
C ARG A 25 -17.20 3.64 4.47
N ASN A 26 -18.01 4.48 5.10
CA ASN A 26 -19.05 5.23 4.41
C ASN A 26 -18.49 6.47 3.67
N LEU A 27 -19.36 7.20 2.96
CA LEU A 27 -18.97 8.35 2.12
C LEU A 27 -18.27 9.48 2.90
N GLY A 28 -18.60 9.69 4.17
CA GLY A 28 -17.97 10.69 5.02
C GLY A 28 -16.65 10.20 5.60
N GLU A 29 -16.61 8.94 6.05
CA GLU A 29 -15.45 8.39 6.73
C GLU A 29 -14.27 8.14 5.79
N ARG A 30 -14.51 7.81 4.51
CA ARG A 30 -13.42 7.62 3.53
C ARG A 30 -12.68 8.92 3.16
N LYS A 31 -13.18 10.08 3.57
CA LYS A 31 -12.52 11.39 3.34
C LYS A 31 -11.63 11.79 4.51
N GLN A 32 -11.55 10.95 5.54
CA GLN A 32 -10.67 11.20 6.68
C GLN A 32 -9.21 10.98 6.29
N HIS A 33 -8.33 11.73 6.94
CA HIS A 33 -6.89 11.74 6.70
C HIS A 33 -6.25 10.34 6.75
N ASP A 34 -6.70 9.51 7.68
CA ASP A 34 -6.24 8.13 7.88
C ASP A 34 -6.51 7.19 6.70
N SER A 35 -7.47 7.54 5.82
CA SER A 35 -7.88 6.76 4.65
C SER A 35 -7.47 7.37 3.31
N THR A 36 -6.91 8.59 3.32
CA THR A 36 -6.43 9.28 2.11
C THR A 36 -4.93 9.09 1.95
N PHE A 37 -4.54 8.46 0.85
CA PHE A 37 -3.15 8.13 0.55
C PHE A 37 -2.62 8.95 -0.63
N ARG A 38 -1.30 9.07 -0.69
CA ARG A 38 -0.54 9.54 -1.84
C ARG A 38 0.40 8.44 -2.28
N ILE A 39 0.46 8.25 -3.60
CA ILE A 39 1.42 7.35 -4.25
C ILE A 39 2.49 8.21 -4.90
N GLN A 40 3.71 8.13 -4.38
CA GLN A 40 4.87 8.79 -4.96
C GLN A 40 5.62 7.80 -5.83
N ALA A 41 5.72 8.08 -7.13
CA ALA A 41 6.48 7.28 -8.06
C ALA A 41 7.92 7.77 -8.17
N TYR A 42 8.84 6.82 -8.24
CA TYR A 42 10.27 7.04 -8.42
C TYR A 42 10.68 6.69 -9.83
N ARG A 43 11.64 7.44 -10.37
CA ARG A 43 12.19 7.16 -11.69
C ARG A 43 13.11 5.94 -11.60
N ASN A 44 12.71 4.85 -12.25
CA ASN A 44 13.55 3.68 -12.44
C ASN A 44 13.49 3.29 -13.91
N THR A 45 14.64 3.30 -14.59
CA THR A 45 14.77 3.02 -16.03
C THR A 45 14.86 1.54 -16.37
N GLU A 46 15.03 0.67 -15.36
CA GLU A 46 15.19 -0.77 -15.54
C GLU A 46 13.84 -1.52 -15.50
N LEU A 47 12.78 -0.85 -15.05
CA LEU A 47 11.45 -1.46 -14.94
C LEU A 47 10.71 -1.47 -16.27
N GLN A 48 9.87 -2.49 -16.45
CA GLN A 48 8.91 -2.56 -17.54
C GLN A 48 7.96 -1.36 -17.51
N GLN A 49 7.43 -0.96 -18.67
CA GLN A 49 6.58 0.24 -18.81
C GLN A 49 5.35 0.27 -17.88
N GLN A 50 4.81 -0.91 -17.55
CA GLN A 50 3.63 -1.07 -16.68
C GLN A 50 3.95 -1.15 -15.17
N THR A 51 5.24 -1.20 -14.80
CA THR A 51 5.70 -1.35 -13.42
C THR A 51 6.42 -0.08 -12.98
N LYS A 52 6.10 0.43 -11.79
CA LYS A 52 6.73 1.63 -11.23
C LYS A 52 7.20 1.37 -9.81
N ALA A 53 8.39 1.85 -9.47
CA ALA A 53 8.80 1.92 -8.07
C ALA A 53 8.01 3.03 -7.38
N VAL A 54 7.32 2.73 -6.28
CA VAL A 54 6.45 3.67 -5.58
C VAL A 54 6.60 3.58 -4.06
N MET A 55 6.23 4.67 -3.40
CA MET A 55 6.01 4.75 -1.96
C MET A 55 4.55 5.13 -1.71
N LEU A 56 3.93 4.48 -0.73
CA LEU A 56 2.57 4.75 -0.29
C LEU A 56 2.61 5.44 1.07
N TYR A 57 1.93 6.58 1.20
CA TYR A 57 1.86 7.27 2.48
C TYR A 57 0.55 8.04 2.68
N SER A 58 0.18 8.25 3.92
CA SER A 58 -0.86 9.19 4.35
C SER A 58 -0.22 10.35 5.12
N VAL A 59 -0.95 11.45 5.27
CA VAL A 59 -0.59 12.56 6.16
C VAL A 59 -1.66 12.65 7.22
N ASP A 60 -1.28 12.46 8.48
CA ASP A 60 -2.22 12.47 9.61
C ASP A 60 -2.67 13.89 9.98
N GLN A 61 -3.46 14.01 11.05
CA GLN A 61 -4.00 15.29 11.53
C GLN A 61 -2.92 16.21 12.13
N ASP A 62 -1.77 15.66 12.55
CA ASP A 62 -0.62 16.40 13.08
C ASP A 62 0.38 16.76 11.97
N GLU A 63 -0.02 16.62 10.70
CA GLU A 63 0.83 16.79 9.51
C GLU A 63 2.01 15.80 9.43
N LYS A 64 1.98 14.71 10.20
CA LYS A 64 3.00 13.66 10.13
C LYS A 64 2.76 12.78 8.94
N VAL A 65 3.84 12.50 8.21
CA VAL A 65 3.83 11.60 7.06
C VAL A 65 3.97 10.17 7.56
N MET A 66 2.91 9.39 7.40
CA MET A 66 2.85 7.98 7.77
C MET A 66 3.02 7.12 6.53
N VAL A 67 4.19 6.48 6.42
CA VAL A 67 4.60 5.69 5.25
C VAL A 67 4.33 4.21 5.49
N VAL A 68 3.72 3.53 4.52
CA VAL A 68 3.51 2.07 4.57
C VAL A 68 4.85 1.37 4.37
N CYS A 69 5.29 0.60 5.37
CA CYS A 69 6.61 -0.02 5.41
C CYS A 69 6.54 -1.52 5.70
N CYS A 70 7.40 -2.29 5.05
CA CYS A 70 7.68 -3.67 5.44
C CYS A 70 8.48 -3.66 6.76
N ARG A 71 7.87 -4.14 7.85
CA ARG A 71 8.56 -4.31 9.13
C ARG A 71 9.40 -5.60 9.11
N THR A 72 8.80 -6.64 8.56
CA THR A 72 9.42 -7.95 8.33
C THR A 72 9.07 -8.41 6.92
N ASP A 73 9.46 -9.63 6.58
CA ASP A 73 9.08 -10.27 5.33
C ASP A 73 7.63 -10.77 5.31
N THR A 74 6.85 -10.57 6.38
CA THR A 74 5.41 -10.89 6.43
C THR A 74 4.55 -9.76 6.97
N GLU A 75 5.16 -8.81 7.69
CA GLU A 75 4.46 -7.77 8.43
C GLU A 75 4.63 -6.39 7.78
N VAL A 76 3.52 -5.67 7.68
CA VAL A 76 3.47 -4.30 7.17
C VAL A 76 2.97 -3.36 8.27
N CYS A 77 3.61 -2.21 8.41
CA CYS A 77 3.19 -1.19 9.36
C CYS A 77 3.38 0.23 8.84
N PRO A 78 2.61 1.20 9.36
CA PRO A 78 2.88 2.60 9.13
C PRO A 78 4.07 3.05 9.98
N GLU A 79 4.97 3.82 9.39
CA GLU A 79 6.08 4.46 10.09
C GLU A 79 6.10 5.96 9.77
N ALA A 80 6.31 6.79 10.81
CA ALA A 80 6.51 8.21 10.63
C ALA A 80 7.88 8.46 9.98
N MET A 81 7.91 9.14 8.83
CA MET A 81 9.16 9.41 8.10
C MET A 81 9.18 10.82 7.52
N ASN A 82 10.39 11.34 7.30
CA ASN A 82 10.57 12.60 6.59
C ASN A 82 10.68 12.34 5.07
N LEU A 83 9.82 12.97 4.28
CA LEU A 83 9.84 12.84 2.81
C LEU A 83 11.15 13.30 2.18
N ALA A 84 11.88 14.24 2.82
CA ALA A 84 13.17 14.72 2.33
C ALA A 84 14.22 13.59 2.28
N ASP A 85 14.20 12.72 3.29
CA ASP A 85 15.14 11.59 3.41
C ASP A 85 14.83 10.49 2.39
N LEU A 86 13.59 10.45 1.90
CA LEU A 86 13.10 9.45 0.95
C LEU A 86 13.16 9.93 -0.51
N GLN A 87 13.57 11.18 -0.78
CA GLN A 87 13.61 11.71 -2.15
C GLN A 87 14.50 10.90 -3.10
N ASN A 88 15.63 10.38 -2.59
CA ASN A 88 16.63 9.67 -3.38
C ASN A 88 17.02 8.36 -2.68
N ILE A 89 16.25 7.31 -2.92
CA ILE A 89 16.60 5.96 -2.50
C ILE A 89 17.55 5.38 -3.54
N LYS A 90 18.81 5.19 -3.17
CA LYS A 90 19.87 4.68 -4.06
C LYS A 90 19.93 3.16 -4.10
N ASP A 91 19.41 2.51 -3.06
CA ASP A 91 19.45 1.06 -2.93
C ASP A 91 18.38 0.40 -3.80
N SER A 92 18.67 -0.82 -4.26
CA SER A 92 17.76 -1.61 -5.10
C SER A 92 16.54 -2.15 -4.35
N GLY A 93 16.51 -2.03 -3.01
CA GLY A 93 15.38 -2.38 -2.16
C GLY A 93 15.33 -1.51 -0.90
N HIS A 94 14.12 -1.11 -0.51
CA HIS A 94 13.90 -0.29 0.70
C HIS A 94 12.56 -0.64 1.34
N LYS A 95 12.48 -0.61 2.68
CA LYS A 95 11.29 -1.05 3.42
C LYS A 95 10.00 -0.29 3.06
N ALA A 96 10.13 0.98 2.66
CA ALA A 96 9.02 1.85 2.25
C ALA A 96 8.67 1.78 0.75
N MET A 97 9.36 0.94 -0.02
CA MET A 97 9.30 0.94 -1.48
C MET A 97 8.70 -0.34 -2.03
N PHE A 98 7.80 -0.17 -2.99
CA PHE A 98 7.10 -1.25 -3.67
C PHE A 98 7.20 -1.10 -5.19
N PHE A 99 7.23 -2.21 -5.92
CA PHE A 99 6.95 -2.22 -7.35
C PHE A 99 5.43 -2.32 -7.56
N MET A 100 4.84 -1.25 -8.07
CA MET A 100 3.44 -1.16 -8.43
C MET A 100 3.25 -1.57 -9.89
N THR A 101 2.55 -2.67 -10.11
CA THR A 101 2.22 -3.21 -11.44
C THR A 101 0.75 -2.99 -11.73
N ASN A 102 0.42 -2.33 -12.84
CA ASN A 102 -0.97 -2.23 -13.29
C ASN A 102 -1.40 -3.56 -13.92
N LEU A 103 -2.49 -4.15 -13.42
CA LEU A 103 -3.05 -5.37 -13.99
C LEU A 103 -4.11 -5.03 -15.03
N LYS A 104 -5.13 -4.28 -14.61
CA LYS A 104 -6.25 -3.86 -15.46
C LYS A 104 -7.02 -2.73 -14.78
N ASN A 105 -7.41 -1.72 -15.55
CA ASN A 105 -8.16 -0.56 -15.04
C ASN A 105 -7.44 0.05 -13.81
N ASP A 106 -8.18 0.25 -12.72
CA ASP A 106 -7.71 0.77 -11.45
C ASP A 106 -7.18 -0.32 -10.49
N THR A 107 -6.89 -1.53 -11.00
CA THR A 107 -6.40 -2.67 -10.19
C THR A 107 -4.90 -2.86 -10.36
N TYR A 108 -4.20 -2.99 -9.23
CA TYR A 108 -2.75 -3.03 -9.13
C TYR A 108 -2.28 -4.10 -8.15
N MET A 109 -1.05 -4.56 -8.36
CA MET A 109 -0.27 -5.32 -7.37
C MET A 109 0.88 -4.48 -6.86
N PHE A 110 1.29 -4.71 -5.62
CA PHE A 110 2.41 -4.02 -4.99
C PHE A 110 3.41 -5.02 -4.44
N GLU A 111 4.50 -5.28 -5.15
CA GLU A 111 5.58 -6.16 -4.71
C GLU A 111 6.55 -5.39 -3.80
N SER A 112 7.04 -5.99 -2.72
CA SER A 112 8.10 -5.40 -1.92
C SER A 112 9.41 -5.35 -2.71
N THR A 113 10.04 -4.17 -2.76
CA THR A 113 11.40 -4.06 -3.32
C THR A 113 12.47 -4.70 -2.42
N LEU A 114 12.18 -4.80 -1.11
CA LEU A 114 13.08 -5.37 -0.11
C LEU A 114 12.95 -6.91 -0.02
N HIS A 115 11.72 -7.42 -0.13
CA HIS A 115 11.40 -8.85 -0.04
C HIS A 115 10.80 -9.35 -1.36
N LYS A 116 11.67 -9.66 -2.33
CA LYS A 116 11.29 -10.10 -3.68
C LYS A 116 10.33 -11.29 -3.66
N GLY A 117 9.34 -11.28 -4.55
CA GLY A 117 8.30 -12.31 -4.64
C GLY A 117 7.20 -12.21 -3.58
N LYS A 118 7.25 -11.20 -2.70
CA LYS A 118 6.21 -10.95 -1.71
C LYS A 118 5.48 -9.64 -1.98
N PHE A 119 4.17 -9.67 -1.85
CA PHE A 119 3.25 -8.62 -2.27
C PHE A 119 2.43 -8.13 -1.10
N LEU A 120 2.03 -6.86 -1.14
CA LEU A 120 0.98 -6.37 -0.25
C LEU A 120 -0.28 -7.20 -0.49
N SER A 121 -0.82 -7.75 0.58
CA SER A 121 -2.03 -8.56 0.61
C SER A 121 -2.81 -8.25 1.88
N PHE A 122 -3.94 -8.90 2.08
CA PHE A 122 -4.73 -8.77 3.29
C PHE A 122 -5.17 -10.13 3.81
N GLU A 123 -5.17 -10.26 5.13
CA GLU A 123 -5.68 -11.43 5.84
C GLU A 123 -6.93 -11.05 6.64
N PRO A 124 -8.02 -11.83 6.57
CA PRO A 124 -9.20 -11.59 7.39
C PRO A 124 -8.85 -11.62 8.88
N ASN A 125 -9.35 -10.64 9.63
CA ASN A 125 -9.28 -10.68 11.08
C ASN A 125 -10.50 -11.44 11.65
N GLN A 126 -10.51 -11.70 12.97
CA GLN A 126 -11.67 -12.27 13.66
C GLN A 126 -12.94 -11.40 13.48
N ASP A 127 -12.76 -10.09 13.32
CA ASP A 127 -13.80 -9.17 12.87
C ASP A 127 -13.85 -9.16 11.34
N SER A 128 -14.95 -9.65 10.77
CA SER A 128 -15.15 -9.70 9.31
C SER A 128 -15.15 -8.34 8.61
N CYS A 129 -15.34 -7.26 9.37
CA CYS A 129 -15.27 -5.90 8.86
C CYS A 129 -13.83 -5.38 8.73
N LEU A 130 -12.84 -6.11 9.28
CA LEU A 130 -11.44 -5.70 9.33
C LEU A 130 -10.54 -6.75 8.67
N HIS A 131 -9.70 -6.32 7.73
CA HIS A 131 -8.59 -7.13 7.24
C HIS A 131 -7.27 -6.47 7.61
N LYS A 132 -6.28 -7.26 8.02
CA LYS A 132 -4.94 -6.74 8.30
C LYS A 132 -4.15 -6.65 7.00
N LEU A 133 -3.44 -5.54 6.79
CA LEU A 133 -2.48 -5.43 5.69
C LEU A 133 -1.21 -6.23 6.02
N ILE A 134 -0.81 -7.13 5.12
CA ILE A 134 0.37 -7.99 5.28
C ILE A 134 1.21 -8.05 4.03
N LEU A 135 2.37 -8.71 4.15
CA LEU A 135 3.18 -9.12 3.03
C LEU A 135 3.05 -10.62 2.80
N HIS A 136 2.54 -11.02 1.64
CA HIS A 136 2.25 -12.42 1.31
C HIS A 136 3.06 -12.87 0.08
N PRO A 137 3.67 -14.07 0.08
CA PRO A 137 4.22 -14.65 -1.14
C PRO A 137 3.14 -14.77 -2.20
N TYR A 138 3.47 -14.55 -3.47
CA TYR A 138 2.57 -14.88 -4.56
C TYR A 138 2.93 -16.26 -5.14
N GLU A 139 2.03 -17.23 -4.99
CA GLU A 139 2.15 -18.52 -5.66
C GLU A 139 1.30 -18.50 -6.94
N VAL A 140 1.84 -18.98 -8.06
CA VAL A 140 1.22 -18.85 -9.40
C VAL A 140 -0.15 -19.57 -9.52
N ASP A 141 -0.46 -20.46 -8.58
CA ASP A 141 -1.72 -21.21 -8.51
C ASP A 141 -2.75 -20.55 -7.56
N ASP A 142 -2.40 -19.44 -6.92
CA ASP A 142 -3.36 -18.67 -6.13
C ASP A 142 -4.32 -17.94 -7.07
N THR A 143 -5.53 -18.46 -7.17
CA THR A 143 -6.73 -17.69 -7.51
C THR A 143 -7.02 -16.55 -6.51
N ASP A 144 -6.13 -16.32 -5.56
CA ASP A 144 -6.32 -15.44 -4.44
C ASP A 144 -6.22 -13.98 -4.89
N HIS A 145 -7.38 -13.34 -4.98
CA HIS A 145 -7.50 -11.91 -5.33
C HIS A 145 -7.05 -10.99 -4.18
N THR A 146 -6.47 -11.53 -3.12
CA THR A 146 -6.03 -10.81 -1.91
C THR A 146 -4.85 -9.87 -2.17
N ILE A 147 -3.99 -10.21 -3.13
CA ILE A 147 -2.89 -9.35 -3.59
C ILE A 147 -3.33 -8.23 -4.55
N ASN A 148 -4.58 -8.26 -5.01
CA ASN A 148 -5.12 -7.26 -5.93
C ASN A 148 -5.72 -6.10 -5.14
N MET A 149 -5.21 -4.91 -5.41
CA MET A 149 -5.67 -3.67 -4.78
C MET A 149 -6.23 -2.70 -5.80
N ILE A 150 -7.30 -2.02 -5.42
CA ILE A 150 -7.98 -1.03 -6.25
C ILE A 150 -7.52 0.35 -5.81
N VAL A 151 -6.94 1.12 -6.73
CA VAL A 151 -6.49 2.49 -6.47
C VAL A 151 -7.38 3.46 -7.23
N SER A 152 -8.21 4.21 -6.49
CA SER A 152 -9.11 5.20 -7.08
C SER A 152 -8.72 6.62 -6.69
N LYS A 153 -8.92 7.57 -7.60
CA LYS A 153 -8.69 8.99 -7.29
C LYS A 153 -9.73 9.45 -6.27
N GLU A 154 -9.28 10.22 -5.28
CA GLU A 154 -10.20 10.97 -4.42
C GLU A 154 -10.99 11.96 -5.31
N LYS A 155 -12.33 11.95 -5.16
CA LYS A 155 -13.27 12.78 -5.91
C LYS A 155 -13.86 13.89 -5.05
#